data_AF-A0A0S8GUD3-F1
#
_entry.id   AF-A0A0S8GUD3-F1
#
_cell.length_a   1.000
_cell.length_b   1.000
_cell.length_c   1.000
_cell.angle_alpha   90.00
_cell.angle_beta   90.00
_cell.angle_gamma   90.00
#
_symmetry.space_group_name_H-M   'P 1'
#
loop_
_entity.id
_entity.type
_entity.pdbx_description
1 polymer ?
#
loop_
_entity_poly.entity_id
_entity_poly.type
_entity_poly.pdbx_seq_one_letter_code
_entity_poly.pdbx_strand_id
1 'polypeptide(L)'
;MNNCCGNKNVNINPADPCKPAEIKTCAGTSPCGAPADGPFAWFGNMIPNCLAYAQKAKEQGKPIVGIMCEYTPRELIMAAGAVPVCLCGG
;
A
#
# COMPACT_ATOMS: atom_id res chain seq x y z
N MET A 1 9.63 -12.86 -26.64
CA MET A 1 10.80 -11.96 -26.53
C MET A 1 10.39 -10.71 -25.77
N ASN A 2 10.98 -10.52 -24.58
CA ASN A 2 10.85 -9.34 -23.72
C ASN A 2 11.35 -8.09 -24.43
N ASN A 3 10.71 -6.94 -24.21
CA ASN A 3 11.35 -5.63 -24.25
C ASN A 3 10.49 -4.61 -23.46
N CYS A 4 10.74 -4.51 -22.16
CA CYS A 4 10.42 -3.33 -21.35
C CYS A 4 11.76 -2.68 -21.00
N CYS A 5 12.16 -1.69 -21.79
CA CYS A 5 13.22 -0.69 -21.56
C CYS A 5 13.87 -0.36 -22.90
N GLY A 6 13.26 0.59 -23.62
CA GLY A 6 13.87 1.13 -24.83
C GLY A 6 12.88 1.81 -25.74
N ASN A 7 12.66 3.11 -25.52
CA ASN A 7 13.02 4.04 -26.58
C ASN A 7 13.21 5.45 -26.01
N LYS A 8 14.47 5.91 -26.00
CA LYS A 8 14.76 7.34 -25.94
C LYS A 8 14.31 7.89 -27.28
N ASN A 9 13.39 8.87 -27.29
CA ASN A 9 13.14 9.87 -28.33
C ASN A 9 11.66 10.26 -28.34
N VAL A 10 11.17 10.84 -27.24
CA VAL A 10 9.93 11.61 -27.27
C VAL A 10 10.34 13.08 -27.13
N ASN A 11 10.29 13.83 -28.24
CA ASN A 11 10.46 15.28 -28.19
C ASN A 11 9.15 15.88 -27.67
N ILE A 12 9.16 16.27 -26.40
CA ILE A 12 8.02 16.88 -25.71
C ILE A 12 8.17 18.39 -25.86
N ASN A 13 7.26 19.02 -26.61
CA ASN A 13 7.14 20.48 -26.59
C ASN A 13 6.30 20.89 -25.37
N PRO A 14 6.87 21.58 -24.36
CA PRO A 14 6.18 21.88 -23.11
C PRO A 14 5.00 22.86 -23.22
N ALA A 15 4.78 23.47 -24.39
CA ALA A 15 3.81 24.55 -24.58
C ALA A 15 2.50 24.13 -25.29
N ASP A 16 2.32 22.87 -25.70
CA ASP A 16 1.10 22.40 -26.36
C ASP A 16 0.17 21.65 -25.37
N PRO A 17 -0.90 22.28 -24.86
CA PRO A 17 -1.83 21.64 -23.92
C PRO A 17 -2.71 20.57 -24.57
N CYS A 18 -2.75 20.50 -25.92
CA CYS A 18 -3.55 19.53 -26.66
C CYS A 18 -2.78 18.24 -27.00
N LYS A 19 -1.48 18.16 -26.70
CA LYS A 19 -0.65 16.96 -26.86
C LYS A 19 0.22 16.72 -25.62
N PRO A 20 -0.38 16.32 -24.48
CA PRO A 20 0.39 15.92 -23.31
C PRO A 20 1.31 14.76 -23.68
N ALA A 21 2.52 14.73 -23.12
CA ALA A 21 3.46 13.65 -23.35
C ALA A 21 2.83 12.32 -22.94
N GLU A 22 2.42 11.53 -23.93
CA GLU A 22 1.91 10.19 -23.70
C GLU A 22 3.07 9.30 -23.26
N ILE A 23 3.29 9.24 -21.95
CA ILE A 23 4.02 8.15 -21.34
C ILE A 23 3.14 6.94 -21.58
N LYS A 24 3.56 6.04 -22.48
CA LYS A 24 2.93 4.72 -22.62
C LYS A 24 3.07 3.99 -21.28
N THR A 25 2.09 4.19 -20.41
CA THR A 25 1.97 3.49 -19.14
C THR A 25 1.61 2.06 -19.44
N CYS A 26 2.58 1.16 -19.27
CA CYS A 26 2.35 -0.26 -19.24
C CYS A 26 1.32 -0.53 -18.12
N ALA A 27 0.13 -0.99 -18.49
CA ALA A 27 -0.86 -1.43 -17.53
C ALA A 27 -0.28 -2.59 -16.72
N GLY A 28 -0.20 -2.42 -15.40
CA GLY A 28 0.05 -3.49 -14.45
C GLY A 28 1.46 -4.07 -14.46
N THR A 29 2.41 -3.38 -13.85
CA THR A 29 3.43 -3.91 -12.90
C THR A 29 4.40 -2.78 -12.56
N SER A 30 4.91 -2.83 -11.32
CA SER A 30 5.73 -1.85 -10.60
C SER A 30 6.57 -0.84 -11.41
N PRO A 31 6.80 0.38 -10.86
CA PRO A 31 7.74 1.32 -11.44
C PRO A 31 9.11 0.65 -11.58
N CYS A 32 9.70 0.78 -12.77
CA CYS A 32 11.05 0.30 -13.06
C CYS A 32 12.02 0.89 -12.03
N GLY A 33 12.48 0.06 -11.11
CA GLY A 33 13.50 0.41 -10.11
C GLY A 33 13.03 0.57 -8.66
N ALA A 34 11.76 0.32 -8.31
CA ALA A 34 11.41 0.19 -6.89
C ALA A 34 11.96 -1.14 -6.33
N PRO A 35 12.75 -1.14 -5.24
CA PRO A 35 13.24 -2.37 -4.64
C PRO A 35 12.04 -3.23 -4.19
N ALA A 36 12.13 -4.54 -4.42
CA ALA A 36 11.10 -5.51 -4.04
C ALA A 36 10.74 -5.45 -2.53
N ASP A 37 11.66 -4.92 -1.71
CA ASP A 37 11.56 -4.84 -0.25
C ASP A 37 11.47 -3.39 0.29
N GLY A 38 11.08 -2.42 -0.55
CA GLY A 38 10.98 -1.01 -0.15
C GLY A 38 9.68 -0.64 0.60
N PRO A 39 9.63 0.54 1.27
CA PRO A 39 8.42 1.01 1.94
C PRO A 39 7.18 1.05 1.03
N PHE A 40 7.34 1.47 -0.24
CA PHE A 40 6.23 1.45 -1.20
C PHE A 40 5.73 0.05 -1.52
N ALA A 41 6.61 -0.95 -1.59
CA ALA A 41 6.22 -2.35 -1.78
C ALA A 41 5.48 -2.89 -0.55
N TRP A 42 5.91 -2.50 0.67
CA TRP A 42 5.22 -2.84 1.92
C TRP A 42 3.81 -2.24 1.99
N PHE A 43 3.67 -0.95 1.74
CA PHE A 43 2.37 -0.27 1.76
C PHE A 43 1.46 -0.72 0.60
N GLY A 44 2.03 -1.09 -0.56
CA GLY A 44 1.28 -1.72 -1.65
C GLY A 44 0.65 -3.06 -1.26
N ASN A 45 1.17 -3.74 -0.23
CA ASN A 45 0.64 -4.97 0.34
C ASN A 45 0.00 -4.76 1.73
N MET A 46 -0.49 -3.55 2.04
CA MET A 46 -0.95 -3.19 3.39
C MET A 46 -2.07 -4.11 3.91
N ILE A 47 -3.08 -4.42 3.11
CA ILE A 47 -4.21 -5.28 3.55
C ILE A 47 -3.74 -6.69 3.97
N PRO A 48 -3.02 -7.46 3.14
CA PRO A 48 -2.52 -8.76 3.57
C PRO A 48 -1.53 -8.66 4.74
N ASN A 49 -0.70 -7.61 4.81
CA ASN A 49 0.22 -7.40 5.94
C ASN A 49 -0.55 -7.18 7.26
N CYS A 50 -1.58 -6.34 7.26
CA CYS A 50 -2.44 -6.09 8.42
C CYS A 50 -3.22 -7.35 8.86
N LEU A 51 -3.73 -8.13 7.90
CA LEU A 51 -4.40 -9.39 8.19
C LEU A 51 -3.45 -10.40 8.84
N ALA A 52 -2.26 -10.58 8.27
CA ALA A 52 -1.24 -11.48 8.80
C ALA A 52 -0.82 -11.08 10.22
N TYR A 53 -0.69 -9.77 10.49
CA TYR A 53 -0.43 -9.25 11.82
C TYR A 53 -1.53 -9.61 12.82
N ALA A 54 -2.80 -9.39 12.47
CA ALA A 54 -3.93 -9.69 13.34
C ALA A 54 -4.08 -11.20 13.60
N GLN A 55 -3.85 -12.04 12.58
CA GLN A 55 -3.85 -13.50 12.71
C GLN A 55 -2.76 -13.97 13.67
N LYS A 56 -1.51 -13.50 13.49
CA LYS A 56 -0.40 -13.83 14.38
C LYS A 56 -0.65 -13.39 15.81
N ALA A 57 -1.24 -12.21 16.03
CA ALA A 57 -1.60 -11.74 17.36
C ALA A 57 -2.65 -12.64 18.02
N LYS A 58 -3.66 -13.07 17.26
CA LYS A 58 -4.68 -14.01 17.72
C LYS A 58 -4.09 -15.38 18.08
N GLU A 59 -3.16 -15.89 17.28
CA GLU A 59 -2.42 -17.13 17.56
C GLU A 59 -1.59 -17.04 18.85
N GLN A 60 -1.06 -15.85 19.16
CA GLN A 60 -0.36 -15.56 20.42
C GLN A 60 -1.31 -15.41 21.63
N GLY A 61 -2.61 -15.62 21.45
CA GLY A 61 -3.62 -15.47 22.50
C GLY A 61 -3.97 -14.02 22.83
N LYS A 62 -3.53 -13.04 22.03
CA LYS A 62 -3.91 -11.64 22.26
C LYS A 62 -5.35 -11.41 21.81
N PRO A 63 -6.20 -10.77 22.63
CA PRO A 63 -7.55 -10.40 22.21
C PRO A 63 -7.52 -9.44 21.03
N ILE A 64 -8.35 -9.68 20.02
CA ILE A 64 -8.56 -8.76 18.90
C ILE A 64 -9.80 -7.93 19.20
N VAL A 65 -9.64 -6.61 19.24
CA VAL A 65 -10.72 -5.67 19.57
C VAL A 65 -11.06 -4.86 18.32
N GLY A 66 -12.24 -5.11 17.74
CA GLY A 66 -12.76 -4.30 16.64
C GLY A 66 -13.25 -2.94 17.15
N ILE A 67 -12.82 -1.85 16.51
CA ILE A 67 -13.25 -0.49 16.82
C ILE A 67 -13.90 0.14 15.58
N MET A 68 -15.07 0.76 15.79
CA MET A 68 -15.80 1.50 14.73
C MET A 68 -15.69 3.02 14.89
N CYS A 69 -15.24 3.49 16.06
CA CYS A 69 -15.12 4.91 16.36
C CYS A 69 -13.67 5.23 16.75
N GLU A 70 -13.09 6.26 16.16
CA GLU A 70 -11.72 6.69 16.46
C GLU A 70 -11.57 7.28 17.87
N TYR A 71 -12.68 7.72 18.49
CA TYR A 71 -12.68 8.10 19.91
C TYR A 71 -12.60 6.90 20.87
N THR A 72 -12.59 5.66 20.35
CA THR A 72 -12.34 4.48 21.19
C THR A 72 -10.87 4.54 21.66
N PRO A 73 -10.59 4.58 22.98
CA PRO A 73 -9.23 4.79 23.48
C PRO A 73 -8.33 3.58 23.19
N ARG A 74 -7.56 3.66 22.10
CA ARG A 74 -6.68 2.59 21.63
C ARG A 74 -5.60 2.26 22.65
N GLU A 75 -5.15 3.27 23.38
CA GLU A 75 -4.15 3.18 24.43
C GLU A 75 -4.59 2.22 25.53
N LEU A 76 -5.87 2.25 25.93
CA LEU A 76 -6.41 1.32 26.93
C LEU A 76 -6.46 -0.11 26.41
N ILE A 77 -6.85 -0.30 25.14
CA ILE A 77 -6.88 -1.62 24.49
C ILE A 77 -5.47 -2.21 24.45
N MET A 78 -4.47 -1.40 24.07
CA MET A 78 -3.06 -1.83 24.02
C MET A 78 -2.49 -2.11 25.41
N ALA A 79 -2.82 -1.29 26.42
CA ALA A 79 -2.40 -1.52 27.81
C ALA A 79 -2.96 -2.83 28.39
N ALA A 80 -4.16 -3.25 27.94
CA ALA A 80 -4.76 -4.54 28.27
C ALA A 80 -4.12 -5.74 27.51
N GLY A 81 -3.09 -5.50 26.69
CA GLY A 81 -2.42 -6.54 25.90
C GLY A 81 -3.21 -6.98 24.66
N ALA A 82 -4.26 -6.27 24.30
CA ALA A 82 -5.10 -6.54 23.14
C ALA A 82 -4.65 -5.74 21.90
N VAL A 83 -5.14 -6.14 20.72
CA VAL A 83 -4.85 -5.50 19.44
C VAL A 83 -6.10 -4.79 18.92
N PRO A 84 -6.11 -3.45 18.83
CA PRO A 84 -7.21 -2.70 18.22
C PRO A 84 -7.17 -2.83 16.69
N VAL A 85 -8.31 -3.16 16.08
CA VAL A 85 -8.49 -3.25 14.62
C VAL A 85 -9.62 -2.32 14.21
N CYS A 86 -9.32 -1.36 13.33
CA CYS A 86 -10.33 -0.47 12.76
C CYS A 86 -11.23 -1.25 11.80
N LEU A 87 -12.53 -1.13 12.00
CA LEU A 87 -13.54 -1.74 11.14
C LEU A 87 -14.30 -0.70 10.30
N CYS A 88 -13.85 0.55 10.30
CA CYS A 88 -14.34 1.58 9.38
C CYS A 88 -14.02 1.17 7.95
N GLY A 89 -15.05 1.03 7.10
CA GLY A 89 -14.87 0.66 5.69
C GLY A 89 -14.37 1.85 4.86
N GLY A 90 -13.07 1.87 4.56
CA GLY A 90 -12.40 2.85 3.71
C GLY A 90 -11.15 2.25 3.08
#